data_AF-A0A9Q8PIV0-F1
#
_entry.id   AF-A0A9Q8PIV0-F1
#
_cell.length_a   1.000
_cell.length_b   1.000
_cell.length_c   1.000
_cell.angle_alpha   90.00
_cell.angle_beta   90.00
_cell.angle_gamma   90.00
#
_symmetry.space_group_name_H-M   'P 1'
#
loop_
_entity.id
_entity.type
_entity.pdbx_description
1 polymer ?
#
loop_
_entity_poly.entity_id
_entity_poly.type
_entity_poly.pdbx_seq_one_letter_code
_entity_poly.pdbx_strand_id
1 'polypeptide(L)'
;MASKNASRALRTSLRQLKAPQVQQRSFVSAVNASRPSLQPALKATQSAFVQQSRGKKTVDFAGDKEVVYERNDWPRERLLEYFKNDTLALIGYGSQGHGQGLNLRDNGLNVIVGVRKGGASWKEAQQDGWVEGKNLFDIDEAIGKGTIIMNLLSDAAQSETWPHIKPMLTKGKTLYFSHGFSPVFKDQTKVEPPKDIDVILVAPKGSGRTVRTLFREGRGINSSVAVFQDVTGKAEEKAFALGVAVGSGYMYKTTFEKEVHSDLYGERGCLMGGIHGMFLAQYEVLRENGHSPSEAFNETVEEATQSLYPLIGQNGMDYMYAACSTTARRGAIDWSKRFKDSLKPVFEDLYDSVKTGKETARTMEYAGRKDYREAFEKEMEEIRNLEIWRAGKAVRSLRPENN
;
A
#
# COMPACT_ATOMS: atom_id res chain seq x y z
N MET A 1 -56.92 -47.66 -46.06
CA MET A 1 -57.93 -47.64 -47.15
C MET A 1 -58.14 -46.18 -47.54
N ALA A 2 -57.44 -45.70 -48.56
CA ALA A 2 -57.95 -45.49 -49.92
C ALA A 2 -58.93 -44.28 -49.97
N SER A 3 -58.49 -43.10 -50.44
CA SER A 3 -58.54 -42.61 -51.84
C SER A 3 -59.94 -42.03 -52.18
N LYS A 4 -60.18 -40.87 -52.81
CA LYS A 4 -59.47 -40.12 -53.86
C LYS A 4 -60.27 -38.82 -54.23
N ASN A 5 -59.53 -37.80 -54.69
CA ASN A 5 -59.76 -36.89 -55.84
C ASN A 5 -60.99 -35.94 -55.85
N ALA A 6 -60.99 -34.74 -56.44
CA ALA A 6 -60.24 -34.10 -57.56
C ALA A 6 -60.31 -32.56 -57.39
N SER A 7 -59.29 -31.70 -57.58
CA SER A 7 -58.42 -31.32 -58.71
C SER A 7 -59.03 -30.47 -59.84
N ARG A 8 -58.66 -29.18 -59.88
CA ARG A 8 -58.30 -28.30 -61.04
C ARG A 8 -58.15 -26.84 -60.53
N ALA A 9 -57.25 -25.96 -60.96
CA ALA A 9 -56.26 -25.97 -62.03
C ALA A 9 -55.12 -24.94 -61.75
N LEU A 10 -53.97 -25.16 -62.38
CA LEU A 10 -52.74 -24.34 -62.38
C LEU A 10 -52.88 -23.00 -63.14
N ARG A 11 -52.09 -21.98 -62.72
CA ARG A 11 -50.98 -21.40 -63.53
C ARG A 11 -50.08 -20.43 -62.74
N THR A 12 -48.86 -20.90 -62.47
CA THR A 12 -47.54 -20.23 -62.60
C THR A 12 -47.35 -18.76 -62.22
N SER A 13 -46.50 -18.52 -61.20
CA SER A 13 -45.29 -17.69 -61.35
C SER A 13 -44.24 -18.06 -60.29
N LEU A 14 -43.03 -18.37 -60.76
CA LEU A 14 -41.84 -18.70 -59.96
C LEU A 14 -41.21 -17.40 -59.42
N ARG A 15 -40.99 -17.31 -58.11
CA ARG A 15 -39.94 -16.46 -57.53
C ARG A 15 -39.20 -17.23 -56.45
N GLN A 16 -37.90 -17.43 -56.71
CA GLN A 16 -36.94 -18.11 -55.86
C GLN A 16 -36.77 -17.42 -54.51
N LEU A 17 -36.81 -18.22 -53.44
CA LEU A 17 -36.34 -17.87 -52.11
C LEU A 17 -34.80 -17.79 -52.13
N LYS A 18 -34.22 -16.68 -51.66
CA LYS A 18 -32.78 -16.55 -51.35
C LYS A 18 -32.58 -16.58 -49.84
N ALA A 19 -31.67 -17.43 -49.37
CA ALA A 19 -31.18 -17.50 -48.00
C ALA A 19 -30.43 -16.21 -47.59
N PRO A 20 -30.36 -15.87 -46.28
CA PRO A 20 -29.66 -14.68 -45.83
C PRO A 20 -28.15 -14.85 -45.90
N GLN A 21 -27.48 -13.80 -46.40
CA GLN A 21 -26.04 -13.74 -46.66
C GLN A 21 -25.30 -13.21 -45.42
N VAL A 22 -24.33 -13.99 -44.93
CA VAL A 22 -23.42 -13.63 -43.82
C VAL A 22 -22.53 -12.46 -44.26
N GLN A 23 -22.54 -11.34 -43.53
CA GLN A 23 -21.59 -10.25 -43.72
C GLN A 23 -20.22 -10.62 -43.15
N GLN A 24 -19.26 -10.94 -44.04
CA GLN A 24 -17.84 -10.90 -43.71
C GLN A 24 -17.36 -9.44 -43.77
N ARG A 25 -16.81 -8.93 -42.67
CA ARG A 25 -16.10 -7.63 -42.65
C ARG A 25 -14.70 -7.83 -43.21
N SER A 26 -14.44 -7.28 -44.38
CA SER A 26 -13.13 -7.22 -45.01
C SER A 26 -12.29 -6.07 -44.44
N PHE A 27 -11.14 -6.38 -43.85
CA PHE A 27 -10.06 -5.42 -43.60
C PHE A 27 -9.35 -5.13 -44.92
N VAL A 28 -9.40 -3.87 -45.39
CA VAL A 28 -8.49 -3.37 -46.43
C VAL A 28 -7.86 -2.08 -45.95
N SER A 29 -6.53 -2.12 -45.93
CA SER A 29 -5.57 -1.06 -45.66
C SER A 29 -5.76 0.14 -46.58
N ALA A 30 -5.85 1.35 -46.02
CA ALA A 30 -5.73 2.61 -46.75
C ALA A 30 -4.34 3.19 -46.49
N VAL A 31 -3.41 2.86 -47.40
CA VAL A 31 -2.10 3.50 -47.52
C VAL A 31 -2.24 4.70 -48.47
N ASN A 32 -1.62 5.82 -48.09
CA ASN A 32 -1.28 7.00 -48.90
C ASN A 32 -2.37 8.05 -49.21
N ALA A 33 -2.35 9.15 -48.44
CA ALA A 33 -2.40 10.51 -49.00
C ALA A 33 -1.93 11.56 -47.98
N SER A 34 -0.62 11.88 -47.95
CA SER A 34 -0.07 13.25 -47.78
C SER A 34 1.45 13.20 -47.60
N ARG A 35 2.19 13.71 -48.59
CA ARG A 35 3.63 14.00 -48.49
C ARG A 35 3.82 15.34 -47.75
N PRO A 36 4.72 15.45 -46.76
CA PRO A 36 5.18 16.75 -46.29
C PRO A 36 6.40 17.22 -47.12
N SER A 37 6.38 18.50 -47.48
CA SER A 37 7.52 19.22 -48.05
C SER A 37 8.64 19.35 -47.02
N LEU A 38 9.88 19.07 -47.45
CA LEU A 38 11.09 19.28 -46.66
C LEU A 38 11.41 20.78 -46.63
N GLN A 39 11.22 21.44 -45.49
CA GLN A 39 11.89 22.71 -45.17
C GLN A 39 13.15 22.42 -44.34
N PRO A 40 14.28 23.15 -44.54
CA PRO A 40 15.48 22.96 -43.74
C PRO A 40 15.23 23.39 -42.30
N ALA A 41 15.67 22.57 -41.34
CA ALA A 41 15.60 22.86 -39.93
C ALA A 41 16.37 24.15 -39.58
N LEU A 42 15.65 25.16 -39.08
CA LEU A 42 16.25 26.30 -38.41
C LEU A 42 16.99 25.77 -37.16
N LYS A 43 18.30 26.02 -37.09
CA LYS A 43 19.12 25.72 -35.91
C LYS A 43 18.50 26.42 -34.71
N ALA A 44 17.89 25.63 -33.82
CA ALA A 44 17.51 26.10 -32.50
C ALA A 44 18.78 26.55 -31.77
N THR A 45 18.83 27.83 -31.44
CA THR A 45 19.81 28.41 -30.54
C THR A 45 19.79 27.63 -29.23
N GLN A 46 20.95 27.13 -28.81
CA GLN A 46 21.14 26.53 -27.49
C GLN A 46 20.82 27.58 -26.44
N SER A 47 19.57 27.58 -25.98
CA SER A 47 19.21 28.16 -24.69
C SER A 47 19.92 27.32 -23.64
N ALA A 48 20.85 27.94 -22.92
CA ALA A 48 21.46 27.33 -21.75
C ALA A 48 20.34 26.86 -20.82
N PHE A 49 20.16 25.54 -20.71
CA PHE A 49 19.23 24.96 -19.76
C PHE A 49 19.71 25.34 -18.37
N VAL A 50 19.06 26.35 -17.79
CA VAL A 50 19.01 26.57 -16.36
C VAL A 50 18.53 25.25 -15.75
N GLN A 51 19.42 24.63 -14.98
CA GLN A 51 19.15 23.43 -14.20
C GLN A 51 18.01 23.75 -13.22
N GLN A 52 16.76 23.47 -13.61
CA GLN A 52 15.61 23.56 -12.70
C GLN A 52 15.71 22.43 -11.68
N SER A 53 16.28 22.72 -10.51
CA SER A 53 16.16 21.85 -9.33
C SER A 53 14.72 21.91 -8.82
N ARG A 54 13.84 20.93 -9.11
CA ARG A 54 12.47 20.91 -8.53
C ARG A 54 11.90 19.50 -8.35
N GLY A 55 12.24 18.80 -7.26
CA GLY A 55 11.45 17.67 -6.74
C GLY A 55 10.43 18.08 -5.67
N LYS A 56 10.51 19.29 -5.11
CA LYS A 56 9.40 19.92 -4.37
C LYS A 56 8.41 20.50 -5.38
N LYS A 57 7.18 20.00 -5.38
CA LYS A 57 6.13 20.45 -6.29
C LYS A 57 4.88 20.85 -5.52
N THR A 58 4.18 21.86 -6.03
CA THR A 58 2.82 22.14 -5.57
C THR A 58 1.88 21.45 -6.55
N VAL A 59 1.07 20.53 -6.03
CA VAL A 59 0.09 19.75 -6.80
C VAL A 59 -1.30 20.16 -6.36
N ASP A 60 -2.22 20.26 -7.32
CA ASP A 60 -3.62 20.57 -7.08
C ASP A 60 -4.40 19.27 -6.86
N PHE A 61 -4.85 19.05 -5.63
CA PHE A 61 -5.69 17.93 -5.22
C PHE A 61 -7.14 18.39 -5.13
N ALA A 62 -7.83 18.40 -6.28
CA ALA A 62 -9.25 18.75 -6.39
C ALA A 62 -9.61 20.15 -5.85
N GLY A 63 -8.74 21.13 -6.06
CA GLY A 63 -8.87 22.51 -5.59
C GLY A 63 -7.95 22.84 -4.42
N ASP A 64 -7.47 21.83 -3.70
CA ASP A 64 -6.55 22.00 -2.56
C ASP A 64 -5.10 21.86 -3.02
N LYS A 65 -4.34 22.96 -2.95
CA LYS A 65 -2.94 22.98 -3.37
C LYS A 65 -2.02 22.51 -2.25
N GLU A 66 -1.39 21.37 -2.44
CA GLU A 66 -0.46 20.80 -1.47
C GLU A 66 0.97 20.73 -2.00
N VAL A 67 1.92 20.79 -1.08
CA VAL A 67 3.33 20.59 -1.39
C VAL A 67 3.67 19.11 -1.25
N VAL A 68 4.14 18.50 -2.33
CA VAL A 68 4.68 17.15 -2.38
C VAL A 68 6.18 17.16 -2.63
N TYR A 69 6.84 16.12 -2.14
CA TYR A 69 8.28 15.93 -2.23
C TYR A 69 8.55 14.64 -2.99
N GLU A 70 9.28 14.72 -4.08
CA GLU A 70 9.61 13.58 -4.93
C GLU A 70 11.02 13.04 -4.62
N ARG A 71 11.22 11.74 -4.86
CA ARG A 71 12.52 11.09 -4.65
C ARG A 71 13.69 11.74 -5.40
N ASN A 72 13.41 12.42 -6.52
CA ASN A 72 14.44 13.04 -7.37
C ASN A 72 15.18 14.21 -6.70
N ASP A 73 14.65 14.77 -5.59
CA ASP A 73 15.37 15.78 -4.79
C ASP A 73 16.57 15.21 -4.02
N TRP A 74 16.56 13.90 -3.76
CA TRP A 74 17.52 13.18 -2.95
C TRP A 74 18.11 12.02 -3.74
N PRO A 75 18.93 12.30 -4.78
CA PRO A 75 19.70 11.26 -5.44
C PRO A 75 20.59 10.57 -4.41
N ARG A 76 20.97 9.32 -4.70
CA ARG A 76 21.71 8.47 -3.78
C ARG A 76 22.98 9.14 -3.26
N GLU A 77 23.72 9.85 -4.11
CA GLU A 77 24.96 10.53 -3.76
C GLU A 77 24.71 11.62 -2.70
N ARG A 78 23.60 12.34 -2.80
CA ARG A 78 23.20 13.34 -1.81
C ARG A 78 22.81 12.69 -0.49
N LEU A 79 22.10 11.55 -0.51
CA LEU A 79 21.79 10.80 0.71
C LEU A 79 23.05 10.34 1.42
N LEU A 80 24.01 9.78 0.67
CA LEU A 80 25.29 9.32 1.21
C LEU A 80 26.08 10.48 1.84
N GLU A 81 26.15 11.63 1.17
CA GLU A 81 26.83 12.80 1.69
C GLU A 81 26.13 13.39 2.93
N TYR A 82 24.79 13.46 2.92
CA TYR A 82 24.00 14.01 4.02
C TYR A 82 24.14 13.17 5.29
N PHE A 83 24.07 11.84 5.17
CA PHE A 83 24.12 10.90 6.29
C PHE A 83 25.51 10.30 6.52
N LYS A 84 26.59 10.85 5.95
CA LYS A 84 27.95 10.27 6.04
C LYS A 84 28.47 10.13 7.48
N ASN A 85 27.99 10.97 8.38
CA ASN A 85 28.36 10.98 9.80
C ASN A 85 27.28 10.36 10.70
N ASP A 86 26.19 9.87 10.11
CA ASP A 86 25.09 9.27 10.85
C ASP A 86 25.23 7.75 10.93
N THR A 87 24.73 7.20 12.02
CA THR A 87 24.47 5.76 12.17
C THR A 87 22.98 5.58 12.38
N LEU A 88 22.32 4.94 11.41
CA LEU A 88 20.89 4.65 11.47
C LEU A 88 20.69 3.33 12.22
N ALA A 89 20.21 3.42 13.46
CA ALA A 89 19.94 2.25 14.29
C ALA A 89 18.46 1.85 14.18
N LEU A 90 18.19 0.76 13.46
CA LEU A 90 16.85 0.17 13.36
C LEU A 90 16.58 -0.71 14.57
N ILE A 91 15.68 -0.26 15.41
CA ILE A 91 15.28 -1.00 16.62
C ILE A 91 14.02 -1.79 16.28
N GLY A 92 14.19 -3.11 16.16
CA GLY A 92 13.16 -4.02 15.65
C GLY A 92 13.37 -4.43 14.20
N TYR A 93 13.12 -5.71 13.91
CA TYR A 93 13.25 -6.30 12.58
C TYR A 93 11.97 -7.08 12.20
N GLY A 94 10.81 -6.49 12.51
CA GLY A 94 9.51 -6.95 12.00
C GLY A 94 9.26 -6.48 10.57
N SER A 95 8.00 -6.35 10.16
CA SER A 95 7.61 -5.97 8.79
C SER A 95 8.35 -4.72 8.29
N GLN A 96 8.18 -3.56 8.96
CA GLN A 96 8.82 -2.30 8.57
C GLN A 96 10.34 -2.33 8.76
N GLY A 97 10.84 -2.89 9.87
CA GLY A 97 12.28 -3.03 10.14
C GLY A 97 13.02 -3.79 9.04
N HIS A 98 12.45 -4.90 8.57
CA HIS A 98 12.96 -5.65 7.42
C HIS A 98 12.93 -4.80 6.14
N GLY A 99 11.79 -4.21 5.79
CA GLY A 99 11.64 -3.47 4.54
C GLY A 99 12.55 -2.25 4.44
N GLN A 100 12.53 -1.40 5.46
CA GLN A 100 13.31 -0.17 5.51
C GLN A 100 14.79 -0.47 5.69
N GLY A 101 15.16 -1.40 6.58
CA GLY A 101 16.56 -1.73 6.85
C GLY A 101 17.31 -2.19 5.60
N LEU A 102 16.68 -3.08 4.81
CA LEU A 102 17.27 -3.57 3.57
C LEU A 102 17.38 -2.47 2.50
N ASN A 103 16.40 -1.56 2.42
CA ASN A 103 16.46 -0.45 1.48
C ASN A 103 17.56 0.56 1.85
N LEU A 104 17.68 0.90 3.14
CA LEU A 104 18.76 1.76 3.65
C LEU A 104 20.13 1.16 3.39
N ARG A 105 20.29 -0.15 3.62
CA ARG A 105 21.53 -0.88 3.36
C ARG A 105 21.90 -0.87 1.87
N ASP A 106 20.93 -1.16 1.00
CA ASP A 106 21.18 -1.20 -0.45
C ASP A 106 21.44 0.20 -1.02
N ASN A 107 20.94 1.26 -0.37
CA ASN A 107 21.34 2.63 -0.64
C ASN A 107 22.79 2.94 -0.23
N GLY A 108 23.43 2.08 0.56
CA GLY A 108 24.82 2.23 1.03
C GLY A 108 24.96 3.09 2.29
N LEU A 109 23.87 3.34 3.01
CA LEU A 109 23.89 4.10 4.26
C LEU A 109 24.49 3.28 5.39
N ASN A 110 25.06 3.95 6.38
CA ASN A 110 25.56 3.31 7.58
C ASN A 110 24.40 2.93 8.50
N VAL A 111 23.96 1.68 8.36
CA VAL A 111 22.77 1.14 8.99
C VAL A 111 23.11 -0.08 9.85
N ILE A 112 22.55 -0.11 11.06
CA ILE A 112 22.71 -1.21 12.02
C ILE A 112 21.34 -1.64 12.54
N VAL A 113 21.21 -2.93 12.87
CA VAL A 113 19.98 -3.51 13.42
C VAL A 113 20.18 -3.83 14.90
N GLY A 114 19.25 -3.36 15.74
CA GLY A 114 19.13 -3.68 17.14
C GLY A 114 17.92 -4.57 17.39
N VAL A 115 18.14 -5.84 17.76
CA VAL A 115 17.07 -6.79 18.11
C VAL A 115 17.50 -7.69 19.27
N ARG A 116 16.53 -8.31 19.95
CA ARG A 116 16.82 -9.22 21.06
C ARG A 116 17.69 -10.40 20.60
N LYS A 117 18.89 -10.52 21.19
CA LYS A 117 19.86 -11.56 20.86
C LYS A 117 19.29 -12.97 20.96
N GLY A 118 19.52 -13.78 19.94
CA GLY A 118 19.05 -15.18 19.86
C GLY A 118 17.56 -15.38 19.54
N GLY A 119 16.77 -14.29 19.43
CA GLY A 119 15.35 -14.36 19.08
C GLY A 119 15.08 -14.71 17.60
N ALA A 120 13.80 -14.82 17.22
CA ALA A 120 13.38 -15.09 15.84
C ALA A 120 13.89 -14.00 14.87
N SER A 121 13.61 -12.73 15.17
CA SER A 121 14.06 -11.60 14.35
C SER A 121 15.57 -11.45 14.26
N TRP A 122 16.33 -11.94 15.26
CA TRP A 122 17.79 -12.00 15.17
C TRP A 122 18.24 -12.99 14.09
N LYS A 123 17.63 -14.19 14.08
CA LYS A 123 17.93 -15.23 13.07
C LYS A 123 17.50 -14.78 11.67
N GLU A 124 16.34 -14.14 11.55
CA GLU A 124 15.87 -13.55 10.29
C GLU A 124 16.84 -12.48 9.79
N ALA A 125 17.31 -11.58 10.67
CA ALA A 125 18.32 -10.60 10.29
C ALA A 125 19.63 -11.27 9.82
N GLN A 126 20.09 -12.32 10.48
CA GLN A 126 21.26 -13.07 10.01
C GLN A 126 21.05 -13.70 8.62
N GLN A 127 19.87 -14.26 8.36
CA GLN A 127 19.51 -14.82 7.06
C GLN A 127 19.51 -13.77 5.95
N ASP A 128 19.11 -12.55 6.26
CA ASP A 128 19.14 -11.42 5.33
C ASP A 128 20.53 -10.79 5.17
N GLY A 129 21.56 -11.30 5.86
CA GLY A 129 22.95 -10.88 5.73
C GLY A 129 23.39 -9.80 6.72
N TRP A 130 22.65 -9.58 7.81
CA TRP A 130 23.13 -8.78 8.94
C TRP A 130 24.09 -9.60 9.80
N VAL A 131 25.24 -9.04 10.15
CA VAL A 131 26.37 -9.74 10.76
C VAL A 131 26.55 -9.28 12.20
N GLU A 132 26.50 -10.24 13.14
CA GLU A 132 26.71 -10.01 14.57
C GLU A 132 28.04 -9.29 14.82
N GLY A 133 28.00 -8.26 15.67
CA GLY A 133 29.19 -7.48 16.05
C GLY A 133 29.66 -6.48 14.98
N LYS A 134 29.06 -6.49 13.78
CA LYS A 134 29.36 -5.55 12.71
C LYS A 134 28.20 -4.59 12.45
N ASN A 135 27.03 -5.12 12.14
CA ASN A 135 25.82 -4.35 11.84
C ASN A 135 24.54 -5.01 12.38
N LEU A 136 24.69 -6.00 13.26
CA LEU A 136 23.64 -6.62 14.06
C LEU A 136 24.10 -6.63 15.52
N PHE A 137 23.32 -6.02 16.38
CA PHE A 137 23.62 -5.83 17.80
C PHE A 137 22.37 -6.08 18.65
N ASP A 138 22.56 -6.22 19.96
CA ASP A 138 21.42 -6.08 20.87
C ASP A 138 20.88 -4.62 20.83
N ILE A 139 19.69 -4.43 21.38
CA ILE A 139 18.96 -3.15 21.30
C ILE A 139 19.76 -2.01 21.93
N ASP A 140 20.38 -2.22 23.10
CA ASP A 140 21.05 -1.17 23.85
C ASP A 140 22.34 -0.76 23.15
N GLU A 141 23.11 -1.75 22.69
CA GLU A 141 24.32 -1.52 21.91
C GLU A 141 24.00 -0.76 20.60
N ALA A 142 22.92 -1.12 19.91
CA ALA A 142 22.51 -0.42 18.69
C ALA A 142 22.11 1.04 18.98
N ILE A 143 21.32 1.30 20.03
CA ILE A 143 20.92 2.67 20.42
C ILE A 143 22.14 3.50 20.83
N GLY A 144 23.09 2.89 21.54
CA GLY A 144 24.35 3.51 21.93
C GLY A 144 25.14 4.02 20.72
N LYS A 145 25.27 3.20 19.67
CA LYS A 145 26.00 3.55 18.43
C LYS A 145 25.22 4.49 17.49
N GLY A 146 23.89 4.46 17.54
CA GLY A 146 23.03 5.22 16.62
C GLY A 146 23.02 6.73 16.86
N THR A 147 22.99 7.52 15.80
CA THR A 147 22.66 8.95 15.83
C THR A 147 21.19 9.19 15.48
N ILE A 148 20.62 8.32 14.62
CA ILE A 148 19.20 8.29 14.27
C ILE A 148 18.64 6.97 14.76
N ILE A 149 17.77 7.02 15.77
CA ILE A 149 17.15 5.86 16.39
C ILE A 149 15.79 5.63 15.72
N MET A 150 15.71 4.62 14.87
CA MET A 150 14.48 4.25 14.17
C MET A 150 13.72 3.22 14.99
N ASN A 151 12.75 3.68 15.77
CA ASN A 151 11.94 2.83 16.63
C ASN A 151 10.84 2.13 15.80
N LEU A 152 11.13 0.91 15.37
CA LEU A 152 10.31 0.08 14.48
C LEU A 152 9.80 -1.20 15.18
N LEU A 153 9.77 -1.17 16.51
CA LEU A 153 9.09 -2.16 17.34
C LEU A 153 7.57 -2.06 17.15
N SER A 154 6.84 -3.12 17.50
CA SER A 154 5.37 -3.03 17.60
C SER A 154 4.98 -2.00 18.66
N ASP A 155 3.81 -1.38 18.53
CA ASP A 155 3.38 -0.31 19.44
C ASP A 155 3.34 -0.75 20.92
N ALA A 156 2.92 -1.99 21.17
CA ALA A 156 2.98 -2.60 22.50
C ALA A 156 4.43 -2.75 23.01
N ALA A 157 5.36 -3.21 22.16
CA ALA A 157 6.76 -3.36 22.53
C ALA A 157 7.44 -1.99 22.71
N GLN A 158 7.07 -0.97 21.95
CA GLN A 158 7.53 0.40 22.18
C GLN A 158 7.13 0.86 23.59
N SER A 159 5.87 0.63 23.97
CA SER A 159 5.35 0.97 25.31
C SER A 159 6.09 0.22 26.43
N GLU A 160 6.26 -1.09 26.29
CA GLU A 160 6.94 -1.95 27.27
C GLU A 160 8.41 -1.57 27.47
N THR A 161 9.12 -1.30 26.38
CA THR A 161 10.57 -1.02 26.40
C THR A 161 10.90 0.44 26.66
N TRP A 162 9.92 1.35 26.59
CA TRP A 162 10.14 2.79 26.69
C TRP A 162 10.90 3.25 27.94
N PRO A 163 10.60 2.75 29.16
CA PRO A 163 11.33 3.17 30.36
C PRO A 163 12.84 2.89 30.28
N HIS A 164 13.22 1.85 29.54
CA HIS A 164 14.60 1.44 29.32
C HIS A 164 15.24 2.18 28.14
N ILE A 165 14.50 2.39 27.05
CA ILE A 165 14.97 3.09 25.85
C ILE A 165 15.15 4.59 26.10
N LYS A 166 14.20 5.25 26.77
CA LYS A 166 14.15 6.70 26.94
C LYS A 166 15.45 7.31 27.51
N PRO A 167 16.09 6.75 28.56
CA PRO A 167 17.36 7.28 29.08
C PRO A 167 18.52 7.28 28.07
N MET A 168 18.48 6.41 27.05
CA MET A 168 19.52 6.32 26.02
C MET A 168 19.31 7.31 24.86
N LEU A 169 18.13 7.95 24.78
CA LEU A 169 17.79 8.95 23.78
C LEU A 169 18.32 10.33 24.19
N THR A 170 19.65 10.48 24.11
CA THR A 170 20.38 11.67 24.55
C THR A 170 20.47 12.78 23.49
N LYS A 171 20.78 14.00 23.95
CA LYS A 171 20.99 15.19 23.11
C LYS A 171 21.84 14.91 21.87
N GLY A 172 21.40 15.42 20.73
CA GLY A 172 22.05 15.24 19.43
C GLY A 172 21.54 14.04 18.63
N LYS A 173 20.84 13.10 19.28
CA LYS A 173 20.14 12.03 18.57
C LYS A 173 18.87 12.55 17.88
N THR A 174 18.37 11.77 16.93
CA THR A 174 17.04 11.90 16.34
C THR A 174 16.24 10.65 16.63
N LEU A 175 15.01 10.79 17.08
CA LEU A 175 14.06 9.69 17.22
C LEU A 175 13.14 9.66 16.00
N TYR A 176 13.10 8.51 15.35
CA TYR A 176 12.31 8.25 14.16
C TYR A 176 11.21 7.22 14.47
N PHE A 177 10.00 7.49 13.98
CA PHE A 177 8.88 6.56 13.97
C PHE A 177 8.38 6.32 12.53
N SER A 178 7.73 5.17 12.32
CA SER A 178 6.93 4.93 11.11
C SER A 178 5.43 4.93 11.34
N HIS A 179 5.00 5.25 12.55
CA HIS A 179 3.60 5.38 12.91
C HIS A 179 3.46 6.31 14.12
N GLY A 180 2.41 7.13 14.15
CA GLY A 180 2.16 8.11 15.21
C GLY A 180 1.57 7.53 16.50
N PHE A 181 1.25 6.23 16.55
CA PHE A 181 0.53 5.58 17.66
C PHE A 181 1.09 5.91 19.02
N SER A 182 2.36 5.56 19.26
CA SER A 182 2.93 5.66 20.60
C SER A 182 3.01 7.09 21.12
N PRO A 183 3.55 8.07 20.37
CA PRO A 183 3.63 9.44 20.87
C PRO A 183 2.28 10.17 20.99
N VAL A 184 1.32 9.89 20.09
CA VAL A 184 -0.01 10.54 20.12
C VAL A 184 -0.83 10.02 21.29
N PHE A 185 -0.84 8.72 21.52
CA PHE A 185 -1.57 8.09 22.61
C PHE A 185 -0.71 7.86 23.86
N LYS A 186 0.25 8.75 24.13
CA LYS A 186 1.20 8.64 25.25
C LYS A 186 0.56 8.46 26.62
N ASP A 187 -0.68 8.92 26.82
CA ASP A 187 -1.41 8.72 28.08
C ASP A 187 -1.75 7.24 28.30
N GLN A 188 -1.91 6.45 27.23
CA GLN A 188 -2.13 5.01 27.29
C GLN A 188 -0.82 4.22 27.12
N THR A 189 0.03 4.60 26.16
CA THR A 189 1.27 3.88 25.80
C THR A 189 2.45 4.20 26.72
N LYS A 190 2.40 5.32 27.43
CA LYS A 190 3.50 5.86 28.27
C LYS A 190 4.76 6.23 27.48
N VAL A 191 4.66 6.31 26.15
CA VAL A 191 5.76 6.71 25.27
C VAL A 191 5.77 8.23 25.11
N GLU A 192 6.46 8.90 26.03
CA GLU A 192 6.72 10.34 25.94
C GLU A 192 8.17 10.63 25.51
N PRO A 193 8.40 11.10 24.26
CA PRO A 193 9.71 11.49 23.74
C PRO A 193 10.45 12.52 24.62
N PRO A 194 11.79 12.46 24.72
CA PRO A 194 12.58 13.54 25.30
C PRO A 194 12.37 14.87 24.57
N LYS A 195 12.49 15.99 25.29
CA LYS A 195 12.22 17.34 24.77
C LYS A 195 13.42 18.01 24.07
N ASP A 196 14.59 17.37 24.12
CA ASP A 196 15.88 17.94 23.70
C ASP A 196 16.51 17.18 22.51
N ILE A 197 15.70 16.42 21.77
CA ILE A 197 16.09 15.71 20.54
C ILE A 197 15.12 15.99 19.39
N ASP A 198 15.51 15.77 18.14
CA ASP A 198 14.54 15.79 17.05
C ASP A 198 13.62 14.55 17.13
N VAL A 199 12.32 14.73 16.86
CA VAL A 199 11.35 13.63 16.78
C VAL A 199 10.58 13.73 15.47
N ILE A 200 10.75 12.74 14.62
CA ILE A 200 10.25 12.74 13.25
C ILE A 200 9.50 11.45 12.93
N LEU A 201 8.67 11.51 11.90
CA LEU A 201 7.94 10.37 11.37
C LEU A 201 8.06 10.32 9.85
N VAL A 202 8.28 9.12 9.34
CA VAL A 202 8.04 8.77 7.94
C VAL A 202 7.23 7.47 7.96
N ALA A 203 5.99 7.54 7.50
CA ALA A 203 5.08 6.39 7.45
C ALA A 203 4.85 5.97 5.99
N PRO A 204 5.57 4.92 5.51
CA PRO A 204 5.26 4.28 4.24
C PRO A 204 3.84 3.72 4.24
N LYS A 205 3.07 4.06 3.21
CA LYS A 205 1.65 3.67 3.06
C LYS A 205 1.53 2.27 2.46
N GLY A 206 2.08 1.30 3.18
CA GLY A 206 1.94 -0.13 2.94
C GLY A 206 2.89 -0.96 3.80
N SER A 207 2.73 -2.28 3.72
CA SER A 207 3.55 -3.23 4.49
C SER A 207 5.04 -3.09 4.20
N GLY A 208 5.90 -3.48 5.15
CA GLY A 208 7.34 -3.48 4.90
C GLY A 208 7.78 -4.47 3.82
N ARG A 209 6.99 -5.53 3.55
CA ARG A 209 7.19 -6.39 2.38
C ARG A 209 7.00 -5.62 1.08
N THR A 210 5.92 -4.84 0.95
CA THR A 210 5.67 -4.01 -0.24
C THR A 210 6.68 -2.87 -0.36
N VAL A 211 7.10 -2.26 0.76
CA VAL A 211 8.22 -1.28 0.78
C VAL A 211 9.47 -1.88 0.13
N ARG A 212 9.81 -3.12 0.49
CA ARG A 212 10.98 -3.81 -0.07
C ARG A 212 10.80 -4.18 -1.54
N THR A 213 9.69 -4.82 -1.88
CA THR A 213 9.44 -5.29 -3.25
C THR A 213 9.43 -4.14 -4.24
N LEU A 214 8.67 -3.07 -3.97
CA LEU A 214 8.56 -1.93 -4.86
C LEU A 214 9.87 -1.13 -4.97
N PHE A 215 10.70 -1.11 -3.92
CA PHE A 215 12.03 -0.53 -3.99
C PHE A 215 12.94 -1.29 -4.96
N ARG A 216 12.93 -2.64 -4.90
CA ARG A 216 13.69 -3.48 -5.83
C ARG A 216 13.22 -3.35 -7.28
N GLU A 217 11.94 -3.07 -7.49
CA GLU A 217 11.36 -2.75 -8.80
C GLU A 217 11.68 -1.32 -9.27
N GLY A 218 12.35 -0.50 -8.46
CA GLY A 218 12.68 0.88 -8.80
C GLY A 218 11.48 1.84 -8.77
N ARG A 219 10.36 1.45 -8.16
CA ARG A 219 9.12 2.25 -8.06
C ARG A 219 9.04 3.01 -6.74
N GLY A 220 9.15 2.29 -5.63
CA GLY A 220 8.91 2.81 -4.28
C GLY A 220 7.44 2.85 -3.88
N ILE A 221 7.18 3.14 -2.60
CA ILE A 221 5.83 3.31 -2.04
C ILE A 221 5.65 4.75 -1.56
N ASN A 222 4.43 5.28 -1.48
CA ASN A 222 4.27 6.66 -1.02
C ASN A 222 4.33 6.72 0.50
N SER A 223 4.78 7.84 1.06
CA SER A 223 4.87 8.02 2.51
C SER A 223 4.27 9.33 2.97
N SER A 224 3.70 9.36 4.17
CA SER A 224 3.44 10.63 4.86
C SER A 224 4.60 10.97 5.79
N VAL A 225 4.93 12.25 5.90
CA VAL A 225 6.06 12.73 6.72
C VAL A 225 5.57 13.76 7.73
N ALA A 226 6.04 13.65 8.97
CA ALA A 226 5.72 14.59 10.04
C ALA A 226 6.93 14.90 10.93
N VAL A 227 6.91 16.07 11.54
CA VAL A 227 7.85 16.49 12.59
C VAL A 227 7.04 16.73 13.84
N PHE A 228 7.31 15.96 14.90
CA PHE A 228 6.69 16.15 16.21
C PHE A 228 7.47 17.19 17.01
N GLN A 229 8.80 17.18 16.90
CA GLN A 229 9.69 18.10 17.60
C GLN A 229 10.92 18.39 16.72
N ASP A 230 11.24 19.68 16.56
CA ASP A 230 12.42 20.16 15.84
C ASP A 230 13.32 20.96 16.79
N VAL A 231 14.38 20.32 17.28
CA VAL A 231 15.36 20.95 18.19
C VAL A 231 16.51 21.53 17.39
N THR A 232 16.83 20.94 16.24
CA THR A 232 17.98 21.33 15.42
C THR A 232 17.67 22.37 14.34
N GLY A 233 16.38 22.57 14.03
CA GLY A 233 15.93 23.36 12.87
C GLY A 233 16.07 22.62 11.54
N LYS A 234 16.38 21.30 11.58
CA LYS A 234 16.63 20.45 10.40
C LYS A 234 15.78 19.19 10.39
N ALA A 235 14.86 19.02 11.33
CA ALA A 235 14.06 17.80 11.45
C ALA A 235 13.25 17.51 10.18
N GLU A 236 12.69 18.55 9.55
CA GLU A 236 11.92 18.41 8.31
C GLU A 236 12.77 17.90 7.13
N GLU A 237 13.94 18.52 6.88
CA GLU A 237 14.83 18.10 5.79
C GLU A 237 15.28 16.64 6.00
N LYS A 238 15.65 16.30 7.24
CA LYS A 238 16.07 14.96 7.63
C LYS A 238 14.96 13.93 7.42
N ALA A 239 13.71 14.26 7.76
CA ALA A 239 12.57 13.37 7.57
C ALA A 239 12.30 13.08 6.09
N PHE A 240 12.42 14.08 5.22
CA PHE A 240 12.30 13.86 3.77
C PHE A 240 13.46 13.04 3.20
N ALA A 241 14.70 13.34 3.62
CA ALA A 241 15.87 12.57 3.21
C ALA A 241 15.75 11.09 3.61
N LEU A 242 15.33 10.83 4.85
CA LEU A 242 15.04 9.47 5.32
C LEU A 242 13.88 8.83 4.54
N GLY A 243 12.83 9.60 4.23
CA GLY A 243 11.72 9.11 3.42
C GLY A 243 12.15 8.57 2.05
N VAL A 244 13.03 9.29 1.34
CA VAL A 244 13.62 8.77 0.10
C VAL A 244 14.50 7.55 0.38
N ALA A 245 15.34 7.61 1.41
CA ALA A 245 16.26 6.54 1.77
C ALA A 245 15.57 5.21 2.13
N VAL A 246 14.38 5.24 2.74
CA VAL A 246 13.59 4.04 3.06
C VAL A 246 12.81 3.51 1.86
N GLY A 247 12.79 4.24 0.73
CA GLY A 247 12.22 3.81 -0.53
C GLY A 247 10.91 4.51 -0.92
N SER A 248 10.70 5.75 -0.48
CA SER A 248 9.49 6.49 -0.84
C SER A 248 9.51 6.98 -2.28
N GLY A 249 8.41 6.79 -3.03
CA GLY A 249 8.23 7.33 -4.39
C GLY A 249 7.98 8.84 -4.38
N TYR A 250 6.96 9.25 -3.61
CA TYR A 250 6.76 10.64 -3.20
C TYR A 250 6.31 10.70 -1.74
N MET A 251 6.37 11.90 -1.17
CA MET A 251 5.94 12.19 0.20
C MET A 251 5.04 13.41 0.27
N TYR A 252 4.12 13.39 1.23
CA TYR A 252 3.26 14.52 1.60
C TYR A 252 3.36 14.78 3.10
N LYS A 253 3.13 16.04 3.50
CA LYS A 253 3.21 16.45 4.91
C LYS A 253 1.96 16.06 5.68
N THR A 254 2.16 15.67 6.93
CA THR A 254 1.09 15.42 7.90
C THR A 254 1.54 15.83 9.31
N THR A 255 0.72 15.57 10.32
CA THR A 255 1.11 15.58 11.74
C THR A 255 1.05 14.16 12.29
N PHE A 256 1.64 13.91 13.45
CA PHE A 256 1.56 12.58 14.08
C PHE A 256 0.10 12.18 14.35
N GLU A 257 -0.75 13.11 14.78
CA GLU A 257 -2.17 12.90 15.06
C GLU A 257 -2.95 12.59 13.79
N LYS A 258 -2.77 13.40 12.73
CA LYS A 258 -3.44 13.14 11.44
C LYS A 258 -3.02 11.79 10.87
N GLU A 259 -1.74 11.46 10.96
CA GLU A 259 -1.18 10.19 10.50
C GLU A 259 -1.85 9.02 11.20
N VAL A 260 -1.73 8.93 12.53
CA VAL A 260 -2.24 7.78 13.28
C VAL A 260 -3.76 7.63 13.16
N HIS A 261 -4.51 8.74 13.18
CA HIS A 261 -5.96 8.67 13.02
C HIS A 261 -6.35 8.13 11.64
N SER A 262 -5.71 8.61 10.58
CA SER A 262 -5.99 8.16 9.22
C SER A 262 -5.57 6.71 8.98
N ASP A 263 -4.45 6.30 9.58
CA ASP A 263 -3.84 4.99 9.38
C ASP A 263 -4.64 3.89 10.09
N LEU A 264 -4.92 4.06 11.39
CA LEU A 264 -5.75 3.13 12.17
C LEU A 264 -7.19 3.01 11.63
N TYR A 265 -7.74 4.13 11.16
CA TYR A 265 -9.04 4.16 10.48
C TYR A 265 -9.00 3.40 9.14
N GLY A 266 -7.95 3.60 8.34
CA GLY A 266 -7.77 2.97 7.04
C GLY A 266 -7.64 1.45 7.13
N GLU A 267 -6.77 0.95 8.02
CA GLU A 267 -6.52 -0.50 8.18
C GLU A 267 -7.76 -1.26 8.66
N ARG A 268 -8.53 -0.68 9.59
CA ARG A 268 -9.82 -1.25 10.03
C ARG A 268 -10.89 -1.11 8.95
N GLY A 269 -10.80 -0.06 8.14
CA GLY A 269 -11.67 0.21 7.01
C GLY A 269 -11.25 -0.51 5.73
N CYS A 270 -11.19 0.24 4.63
CA CYS A 270 -11.07 -0.33 3.29
C CYS A 270 -9.71 -1.00 2.98
N LEU A 271 -8.70 -0.86 3.83
CA LEU A 271 -7.38 -1.45 3.56
C LEU A 271 -7.29 -2.91 4.04
N MET A 272 -7.97 -3.29 5.13
CA MET A 272 -7.98 -4.67 5.62
C MET A 272 -9.36 -5.12 6.13
N GLY A 273 -9.85 -4.55 7.23
CA GLY A 273 -11.04 -5.07 7.92
C GLY A 273 -12.32 -5.00 7.09
N GLY A 274 -12.65 -3.82 6.55
CA GLY A 274 -13.85 -3.57 5.75
C GLY A 274 -13.86 -4.36 4.44
N ILE A 275 -12.72 -4.46 3.75
CA ILE A 275 -12.64 -5.25 2.51
C ILE A 275 -12.77 -6.76 2.78
N HIS A 276 -12.19 -7.27 3.88
CA HIS A 276 -12.37 -8.65 4.30
C HIS A 276 -13.85 -8.96 4.55
N GLY A 277 -14.53 -8.12 5.34
CA GLY A 277 -15.96 -8.28 5.64
C GLY A 277 -16.84 -8.25 4.38
N MET A 278 -16.54 -7.35 3.43
CA MET A 278 -17.27 -7.27 2.16
C MET A 278 -17.10 -8.53 1.31
N PHE A 279 -15.88 -9.05 1.19
CA PHE A 279 -15.63 -10.30 0.46
C PHE A 279 -16.31 -11.50 1.12
N LEU A 280 -16.27 -11.61 2.45
CA LEU A 280 -16.97 -12.69 3.16
C LEU A 280 -18.47 -12.63 2.93
N ALA A 281 -19.09 -11.47 3.14
CA ALA A 281 -20.55 -11.33 3.02
C ALA A 281 -21.04 -11.69 1.61
N GLN A 282 -20.35 -11.23 0.56
CA GLN A 282 -20.73 -11.58 -0.81
C GLN A 282 -20.48 -13.06 -1.12
N TYR A 283 -19.35 -13.62 -0.66
CA TYR A 283 -19.03 -15.03 -0.84
C TYR A 283 -20.09 -15.92 -0.19
N GLU A 284 -20.45 -15.65 1.07
CA GLU A 284 -21.47 -16.40 1.81
C GLU A 284 -22.82 -16.40 1.09
N VAL A 285 -23.30 -15.23 0.65
CA VAL A 285 -24.56 -15.12 -0.09
C VAL A 285 -24.52 -15.93 -1.39
N LEU A 286 -23.41 -15.92 -2.13
CA LEU A 286 -23.26 -16.78 -3.32
C LEU A 286 -23.32 -18.26 -2.96
N ARG A 287 -22.65 -18.68 -1.88
CA ARG A 287 -22.66 -20.08 -1.43
C ARG A 287 -24.05 -20.54 -1.00
N GLU A 288 -24.79 -19.70 -0.28
CA GLU A 288 -26.17 -19.95 0.13
C GLU A 288 -27.13 -20.12 -1.06
N ASN A 289 -26.81 -19.52 -2.20
CA ASN A 289 -27.61 -19.59 -3.44
C ASN A 289 -27.12 -20.68 -4.42
N GLY A 290 -26.29 -21.63 -3.96
CA GLY A 290 -25.85 -22.77 -4.79
C GLY A 290 -24.56 -22.55 -5.57
N HIS A 291 -23.92 -21.38 -5.42
CA HIS A 291 -22.57 -21.01 -5.85
C HIS A 291 -21.55 -22.13 -5.63
N SER A 292 -20.73 -22.58 -6.60
CA SER A 292 -19.57 -23.42 -6.24
C SER A 292 -18.53 -22.60 -5.47
N PRO A 293 -17.66 -23.21 -4.62
CA PRO A 293 -16.61 -22.47 -3.92
C PRO A 293 -15.65 -21.74 -4.88
N SER A 294 -15.34 -22.35 -6.03
CA SER A 294 -14.49 -21.76 -7.06
C SER A 294 -15.15 -20.56 -7.72
N GLU A 295 -16.42 -20.68 -8.11
CA GLU A 295 -17.17 -19.60 -8.72
C GLU A 295 -17.33 -18.43 -7.75
N ALA A 296 -17.77 -18.69 -6.52
CA ALA A 296 -17.94 -17.65 -5.51
C ALA A 296 -16.63 -16.92 -5.19
N PHE A 297 -15.48 -17.61 -5.20
CA PHE A 297 -14.18 -16.95 -5.01
C PHE A 297 -13.79 -16.10 -6.23
N ASN A 298 -14.09 -16.57 -7.45
CA ASN A 298 -13.78 -15.84 -8.67
C ASN A 298 -14.61 -14.56 -8.79
N GLU A 299 -15.92 -14.65 -8.52
CA GLU A 299 -16.91 -13.55 -8.53
C GLU A 299 -16.78 -12.59 -7.32
N THR A 300 -15.78 -12.78 -6.47
CA THR A 300 -15.50 -11.90 -5.33
C THR A 300 -14.04 -11.44 -5.33
N VAL A 301 -13.11 -12.29 -4.90
CA VAL A 301 -11.72 -11.92 -4.62
C VAL A 301 -10.87 -11.91 -5.88
N GLU A 302 -11.01 -12.92 -6.75
CA GLU A 302 -10.13 -13.06 -7.92
C GLU A 302 -10.34 -11.93 -8.92
N GLU A 303 -11.58 -11.74 -9.39
CA GLU A 303 -11.87 -10.72 -10.39
C GLU A 303 -11.62 -9.30 -9.84
N ALA A 304 -11.98 -9.06 -8.58
CA ALA A 304 -11.69 -7.78 -7.94
C ALA A 304 -10.18 -7.50 -7.91
N THR A 305 -9.36 -8.43 -7.41
CA THR A 305 -7.94 -8.14 -7.15
C THR A 305 -7.02 -8.29 -8.36
N GLN A 306 -7.38 -9.14 -9.33
CA GLN A 306 -6.54 -9.40 -10.50
C GLN A 306 -6.97 -8.61 -11.74
N SER A 307 -8.23 -8.17 -11.81
CA SER A 307 -8.76 -7.44 -12.96
C SER A 307 -9.17 -6.01 -12.59
N LEU A 308 -10.19 -5.85 -11.75
CA LEU A 308 -10.87 -4.55 -11.60
C LEU A 308 -10.11 -3.55 -10.74
N TYR A 309 -9.56 -3.95 -9.59
CA TYR A 309 -8.81 -3.07 -8.70
C TYR A 309 -7.50 -2.56 -9.32
N PRO A 310 -6.75 -3.36 -10.11
CA PRO A 310 -5.66 -2.83 -10.92
C PRO A 310 -6.08 -1.66 -11.83
N LEU A 311 -7.26 -1.70 -12.44
CA LEU A 311 -7.77 -0.58 -13.25
C LEU A 311 -8.05 0.66 -12.40
N ILE A 312 -8.60 0.49 -11.19
CA ILE A 312 -8.81 1.61 -10.24
C ILE A 312 -7.46 2.23 -9.86
N GLY A 313 -6.47 1.41 -9.51
CA GLY A 313 -5.14 1.89 -9.12
C GLY A 313 -4.39 2.62 -10.24
N GLN A 314 -4.63 2.23 -11.49
CA GLN A 314 -3.99 2.86 -12.66
C GLN A 314 -4.73 4.11 -13.15
N ASN A 315 -6.07 4.07 -13.21
CA ASN A 315 -6.86 5.05 -13.95
C ASN A 315 -8.07 5.62 -13.19
N GLY A 316 -8.38 5.11 -11.99
CA GLY A 316 -9.53 5.54 -11.20
C GLY A 316 -10.82 4.75 -11.41
N MET A 317 -11.80 5.01 -10.54
CA MET A 317 -13.11 4.33 -10.54
C MET A 317 -13.95 4.63 -11.77
N ASP A 318 -13.89 5.86 -12.27
CA ASP A 318 -14.59 6.33 -13.46
C ASP A 318 -14.14 5.57 -14.71
N TYR A 319 -12.82 5.38 -14.87
CA TYR A 319 -12.27 4.55 -15.95
C TYR A 319 -12.75 3.10 -15.84
N MET A 320 -12.67 2.51 -14.64
CA MET A 320 -13.11 1.12 -14.42
C MET A 320 -14.59 0.94 -14.80
N TYR A 321 -15.47 1.88 -14.46
CA TYR A 321 -16.87 1.85 -14.91
C TYR A 321 -17.03 1.97 -16.43
N ALA A 322 -16.23 2.83 -17.07
CA ALA A 322 -16.25 3.00 -18.52
C ALA A 322 -15.72 1.76 -19.27
N ALA A 323 -14.77 1.03 -18.70
CA ALA A 323 -14.19 -0.19 -19.25
C ALA A 323 -15.13 -1.42 -19.13
N CYS A 324 -16.13 -1.37 -18.27
CA CYS A 324 -17.10 -2.44 -18.06
C CYS A 324 -18.33 -2.33 -19.01
N SER A 325 -19.02 -3.48 -19.19
CA SER A 325 -20.24 -3.58 -19.99
C SER A 325 -21.36 -2.67 -19.48
N THR A 326 -22.33 -2.35 -20.33
CA THR A 326 -23.49 -1.53 -19.95
C THR A 326 -24.24 -2.11 -18.74
N THR A 327 -24.40 -3.44 -18.69
CA THR A 327 -25.08 -4.13 -17.59
C THR A 327 -24.31 -3.97 -16.27
N ALA A 328 -23.00 -4.24 -16.29
CA ALA A 328 -22.16 -4.11 -15.10
C ALA A 328 -22.11 -2.66 -14.59
N ARG A 329 -21.97 -1.70 -15.52
CA ARG A 329 -21.94 -0.27 -15.20
C ARG A 329 -23.24 0.21 -14.57
N ARG A 330 -24.39 -0.13 -15.16
CA ARG A 330 -25.71 0.26 -14.63
C ARG A 330 -25.91 -0.32 -13.23
N GLY A 331 -25.64 -1.62 -13.06
CA GLY A 331 -25.72 -2.29 -11.76
C GLY A 331 -24.81 -1.65 -10.70
N ALA A 332 -23.53 -1.43 -11.01
CA ALA A 332 -22.60 -0.80 -10.07
C ALA A 332 -23.09 0.58 -9.61
N ILE A 333 -23.58 1.43 -10.53
CA ILE A 333 -24.10 2.75 -10.19
C ILE A 333 -25.36 2.64 -9.32
N ASP A 334 -26.30 1.76 -9.67
CA ASP A 334 -27.56 1.59 -8.94
C ASP A 334 -27.34 1.15 -7.49
N TRP A 335 -26.39 0.23 -7.27
CA TRP A 335 -26.12 -0.31 -5.94
C TRP A 335 -25.16 0.55 -5.11
N SER A 336 -24.30 1.34 -5.74
CA SER A 336 -23.25 2.12 -5.05
C SER A 336 -23.79 3.02 -3.92
N LYS A 337 -24.95 3.68 -4.13
CA LYS A 337 -25.57 4.53 -3.11
C LYS A 337 -25.99 3.73 -1.88
N ARG A 338 -26.57 2.54 -2.08
CA ARG A 338 -27.00 1.67 -0.97
C ARG A 338 -25.81 1.21 -0.14
N PHE A 339 -24.73 0.76 -0.79
CA PHE A 339 -23.50 0.37 -0.09
C PHE A 339 -22.90 1.56 0.68
N LYS A 340 -22.79 2.74 0.05
CA LYS A 340 -22.29 3.94 0.71
C LYS A 340 -23.11 4.30 1.95
N ASP A 341 -24.44 4.32 1.83
CA ASP A 341 -25.32 4.73 2.92
C ASP A 341 -25.32 3.72 4.08
N SER A 342 -25.09 2.43 3.80
CA SER A 342 -24.91 1.41 4.84
C SER A 342 -23.53 1.45 5.50
N LEU A 343 -22.47 1.79 4.75
CA LEU A 343 -21.10 1.80 5.27
C LEU A 343 -20.74 3.10 6.00
N LYS A 344 -21.29 4.25 5.58
CA LYS A 344 -20.92 5.56 6.15
C LYS A 344 -21.11 5.62 7.68
N PRO A 345 -22.22 5.16 8.28
CA PRO A 345 -22.37 5.16 9.74
C PRO A 345 -21.34 4.30 10.46
N VAL A 346 -20.94 3.16 9.87
CA VAL A 346 -19.90 2.28 10.42
C VAL A 346 -18.54 2.97 10.40
N PHE A 347 -18.24 3.68 9.31
CA PHE A 347 -17.01 4.47 9.20
C PHE A 347 -16.99 5.69 10.13
N GLU A 348 -18.12 6.33 10.38
CA GLU A 348 -18.23 7.42 11.36
C GLU A 348 -17.92 6.91 12.78
N ASP A 349 -18.54 5.80 13.19
CA ASP A 349 -18.27 5.17 14.49
C ASP A 349 -16.80 4.70 14.61
N LEU A 350 -16.26 4.10 13.55
CA LEU A 350 -14.86 3.68 13.52
C LEU A 350 -13.90 4.86 13.70
N TYR A 351 -14.09 5.96 12.97
CA TYR A 351 -13.23 7.14 13.08
C TYR A 351 -13.30 7.75 14.48
N ASP A 352 -14.50 7.82 15.07
CA ASP A 352 -14.68 8.30 16.43
C ASP A 352 -14.02 7.37 17.46
N SER A 353 -14.11 6.04 17.29
CA SER A 353 -13.43 5.06 18.15
C SER A 353 -11.90 5.20 18.11
N VAL A 354 -11.34 5.45 16.92
CA VAL A 354 -9.90 5.73 16.74
C VAL A 354 -9.52 7.05 17.41
N LYS A 355 -10.21 8.14 17.06
CA LYS A 355 -9.89 9.49 17.54
C LYS A 355 -10.00 9.62 19.06
N THR A 356 -10.95 8.91 19.67
CA THR A 356 -11.13 8.91 21.13
C THR A 356 -10.17 7.97 21.86
N GLY A 357 -9.35 7.20 21.13
CA GLY A 357 -8.38 6.25 21.70
C GLY A 357 -9.00 4.96 22.23
N LYS A 358 -10.25 4.65 21.89
CA LYS A 358 -10.90 3.37 22.25
C LYS A 358 -10.24 2.20 21.51
N GLU A 359 -9.97 2.36 20.21
CA GLU A 359 -9.23 1.35 19.43
C GLU A 359 -7.80 1.16 19.93
N THR A 360 -7.15 2.24 20.38
CA THR A 360 -5.83 2.19 21.02
C THR A 360 -5.88 1.34 22.28
N ALA A 361 -6.84 1.58 23.17
CA ALA A 361 -6.99 0.83 24.41
C ALA A 361 -7.22 -0.67 24.14
N ARG A 362 -8.09 -0.99 23.18
CA ARG A 362 -8.36 -2.37 22.75
C ARG A 362 -7.11 -3.05 22.21
N THR A 363 -6.33 -2.35 21.39
CA THR A 363 -5.08 -2.88 20.82
C THR A 363 -4.05 -3.16 21.91
N MET A 364 -3.88 -2.23 22.85
CA MET A 364 -2.94 -2.37 23.97
C MET A 364 -3.36 -3.48 24.94
N GLU A 365 -4.65 -3.60 25.24
CA GLU A 365 -5.20 -4.68 26.08
C GLU A 365 -4.91 -6.04 25.44
N TYR A 366 -5.23 -6.20 24.15
CA TYR A 366 -5.03 -7.46 23.44
C TYR A 366 -3.55 -7.81 23.31
N ALA A 367 -2.71 -6.86 22.88
CA ALA A 367 -1.28 -7.08 22.69
C ALA A 367 -0.51 -7.27 24.01
N GLY A 368 -1.05 -6.76 25.12
CA GLY A 368 -0.47 -6.92 26.47
C GLY A 368 -0.77 -8.27 27.13
N ARG A 369 -1.58 -9.13 26.50
CA ARG A 369 -1.91 -10.46 27.03
C ARG A 369 -0.67 -11.36 27.10
N LYS A 370 -0.55 -12.15 28.18
CA LYS A 370 0.52 -13.16 28.33
C LYS A 370 0.46 -14.24 27.25
N ASP A 371 -0.76 -14.59 26.84
CA ASP A 371 -1.05 -15.58 25.80
C ASP A 371 -1.25 -14.93 24.42
N TYR A 372 -0.86 -13.67 24.21
CA TYR A 372 -1.10 -12.93 22.97
C TYR A 372 -0.76 -13.72 21.71
N ARG A 373 0.41 -14.38 21.67
CA ARG A 373 0.86 -15.14 20.50
C ARG A 373 -0.04 -16.35 20.21
N GLU A 374 -0.49 -17.04 21.24
CA GLU A 374 -1.36 -18.21 21.12
C GLU A 374 -2.78 -17.79 20.70
N ALA A 375 -3.30 -16.73 21.32
CA ALA A 375 -4.59 -16.15 20.98
C ALA A 375 -4.61 -15.63 19.52
N PHE A 376 -3.58 -14.90 19.12
CA PHE A 376 -3.45 -14.38 17.76
C PHE A 376 -3.31 -15.50 16.73
N GLU A 377 -2.49 -16.52 16.99
CA GLU A 377 -2.33 -17.65 16.07
C GLU A 377 -3.64 -18.44 15.90
N LYS A 378 -4.44 -18.55 16.97
CA LYS A 378 -5.78 -19.15 16.90
C LYS A 378 -6.72 -18.33 15.99
N GLU A 379 -6.78 -17.01 16.14
CA GLU A 379 -7.57 -16.16 15.23
C GLU A 379 -7.09 -16.26 13.78
N MET A 380 -5.77 -16.32 13.57
CA MET A 380 -5.20 -16.53 12.24
C MET A 380 -5.52 -17.91 11.67
N GLU A 381 -5.58 -18.95 12.50
CA GLU A 381 -6.03 -20.29 12.11
C GLU A 381 -7.50 -20.29 11.70
N GLU A 382 -8.38 -19.64 12.46
CA GLU A 382 -9.80 -19.48 12.13
C GLU A 382 -9.95 -18.81 10.76
N ILE A 383 -9.25 -17.69 10.52
CA ILE A 383 -9.25 -17.02 9.21
C ILE A 383 -8.72 -17.96 8.13
N ARG A 384 -7.56 -18.60 8.30
CA ARG A 384 -6.98 -19.48 7.27
C ARG A 384 -7.87 -20.67 6.91
N ASN A 385 -8.75 -21.07 7.81
CA ASN A 385 -9.65 -22.21 7.65
C ASN A 385 -11.01 -21.86 7.01
N LEU A 386 -11.36 -20.57 6.88
CA LEU A 386 -12.57 -20.15 6.16
C LEU A 386 -12.57 -20.73 4.73
N GLU A 387 -13.75 -21.16 4.27
CA GLU A 387 -13.90 -21.80 2.94
C GLU A 387 -13.38 -20.91 1.81
N ILE A 388 -13.67 -19.61 1.86
CA ILE A 388 -13.19 -18.62 0.88
C ILE A 388 -11.67 -18.67 0.69
N TRP A 389 -10.88 -18.80 1.77
CA TRP A 389 -9.42 -18.75 1.69
C TRP A 389 -8.82 -20.10 1.31
N ARG A 390 -9.49 -21.20 1.65
CA ARG A 390 -9.15 -22.54 1.13
C ARG A 390 -9.43 -22.66 -0.36
N ALA A 391 -10.61 -22.22 -0.82
CA ALA A 391 -10.94 -22.11 -2.24
C ALA A 391 -9.93 -21.20 -2.97
N GLY A 392 -9.59 -20.06 -2.37
CA GLY A 392 -8.60 -19.15 -2.92
C GLY A 392 -7.20 -19.74 -3.06
N LYS A 393 -6.76 -20.65 -2.17
CA LYS A 393 -5.49 -21.37 -2.35
C LYS A 393 -5.50 -22.20 -3.64
N ALA A 394 -6.60 -22.91 -3.90
CA ALA A 394 -6.76 -23.70 -5.11
C ALA A 394 -6.79 -22.80 -6.36
N VAL A 395 -7.60 -21.73 -6.36
CA VAL A 395 -7.68 -20.79 -7.49
C VAL A 395 -6.32 -20.17 -7.78
N ARG A 396 -5.61 -19.68 -6.76
CA ARG A 396 -4.27 -19.09 -6.95
C ARG A 396 -3.25 -20.06 -7.53
N SER A 397 -3.33 -21.36 -7.20
CA SER A 397 -2.42 -22.37 -7.77
C SER A 397 -2.60 -22.58 -9.28
N LEU A 398 -3.74 -22.17 -9.84
CA LEU A 398 -4.04 -22.30 -11.27
C LEU A 398 -3.58 -21.08 -12.09
N ARG A 399 -3.07 -20.04 -11.44
CA ARG A 399 -2.71 -18.80 -12.14
C ARG A 399 -1.52 -18.99 -13.08
N PRO A 400 -1.57 -18.45 -14.31
CA PRO A 400 -0.53 -18.69 -15.32
C PRO A 400 0.88 -18.26 -14.89
N GLU A 401 1.01 -17.21 -14.07
CA GLU A 401 2.31 -16.70 -13.61
C GLU A 401 3.05 -17.63 -12.63
N ASN A 402 2.39 -18.68 -12.14
CA ASN A 402 3.01 -19.67 -11.27
C ASN A 402 3.66 -20.84 -12.03
N ASN A 403 3.58 -20.87 -13.37
CA ASN A 403 4.15 -21.92 -14.23
C ASN A 403 5.35 -21.45 -15.03
#